data_AF-A0A1H0JX69-F1
#
_entry.id   AF-A0A1H0JX69-F1
#
_cell.length_a   1.000
_cell.length_b   1.000
_cell.length_c   1.000
_cell.angle_alpha   90.00
_cell.angle_beta   90.00
_cell.angle_gamma   90.00
#
_symmetry.space_group_name_H-M   'P 1'
#
loop_
_entity.id
_entity.type
_entity.pdbx_description
1 polymer ?
#
loop_
_entity_poly.entity_id
_entity_poly.type
_entity_poly.pdbx_seq_one_letter_code
_entity_poly.pdbx_strand_id
1 'polypeptide(L)'
;MDDSPYRQHREMLLTGRSPTDCSLQEFAISMFASYRFKFSSGCLRAFTVEQLGVFAEMAASFQRHGHNDPDFVDVCQKIIKKRTKAAQDNLALLMSYQALQKSGIPLGDYLISLKTHEMQHRVNREKGYIDTDHLMHPTVLPGADLGSWYFEAL
;
A
#
# COMPACT_ATOMS: atom_id res chain seq x y z
N MET A 1 -1.23 31.38 -1.42
CA MET A 1 -1.21 30.07 -0.73
C MET A 1 -1.85 29.11 -1.70
N ASP A 2 -1.05 28.29 -2.38
CA ASP A 2 -1.62 27.18 -3.15
C ASP A 2 -2.11 26.16 -2.13
N ASP A 3 -3.42 25.88 -2.10
CA ASP A 3 -3.95 24.79 -1.28
C ASP A 3 -3.32 23.46 -1.72
N SER A 4 -2.92 22.63 -0.76
CA SER A 4 -2.35 21.32 -1.04
C SER A 4 -3.34 20.46 -1.83
N PRO A 5 -2.95 19.81 -2.94
CA PRO A 5 -3.84 18.91 -3.68
C PRO A 5 -4.25 17.70 -2.83
N TYR A 6 -3.46 17.35 -1.80
CA TYR A 6 -3.81 16.29 -0.85
C TYR A 6 -4.94 16.73 0.08
N ARG A 7 -5.06 18.03 0.36
CA ARG A 7 -6.21 18.61 1.07
C ARG A 7 -7.43 18.70 0.16
N GLN A 8 -7.25 19.20 -1.06
CA GLN A 8 -8.33 19.38 -2.04
C GLN A 8 -9.01 18.05 -2.39
N HIS A 9 -8.22 17.01 -2.66
CA HIS A 9 -8.71 15.70 -3.11
C HIS A 9 -8.80 14.67 -1.98
N ARG A 10 -8.82 15.14 -0.72
CA ARG A 10 -8.71 14.30 0.48
C ARG A 10 -9.76 13.21 0.56
N GLU A 11 -11.03 13.53 0.28
CA GLU A 11 -12.11 12.55 0.38
C GLU A 11 -11.92 11.40 -0.61
N MET A 12 -11.61 11.71 -1.87
CA MET A 12 -11.30 10.73 -2.91
C MET A 12 -10.08 9.88 -2.49
N LEU A 13 -9.00 10.53 -2.05
CA LEU A 13 -7.77 9.85 -1.63
C LEU A 13 -7.97 8.97 -0.38
N LEU A 14 -8.84 9.30 0.56
CA LEU A 14 -9.06 8.46 1.74
C LEU A 14 -10.10 7.35 1.52
N THR A 15 -11.10 7.60 0.68
CA THR A 15 -12.16 6.62 0.40
C THR A 15 -11.70 5.55 -0.59
N GLY A 16 -11.14 5.94 -1.73
CA GLY A 16 -10.68 5.03 -2.77
C GLY A 16 -11.82 4.22 -3.39
N ARG A 17 -12.89 4.87 -3.84
CA ARG A 17 -14.13 4.19 -4.27
C ARG A 17 -14.02 3.59 -5.67
N SER A 18 -13.09 4.09 -6.48
CA SER A 18 -12.82 3.58 -7.82
C SER A 18 -11.41 2.97 -7.96
N PRO A 19 -11.17 2.13 -8.99
CA PRO A 19 -9.82 1.63 -9.28
C PRO A 19 -8.79 2.73 -9.56
N THR A 20 -9.22 3.86 -10.14
CA THR A 20 -8.35 5.01 -10.42
C THR A 20 -8.04 5.79 -9.14
N ASP A 21 -9.01 5.96 -8.23
CA ASP A 21 -8.75 6.51 -6.89
C ASP A 21 -7.76 5.65 -6.13
N CYS A 22 -7.91 4.32 -6.21
CA CYS A 22 -6.95 3.37 -5.63
C CYS A 22 -5.55 3.54 -6.23
N SER A 23 -5.46 3.81 -7.53
CA SER A 23 -4.18 4.07 -8.21
C SER A 23 -3.56 5.40 -7.76
N LEU A 24 -4.36 6.44 -7.54
CA LEU A 24 -3.90 7.72 -6.98
C LEU A 24 -3.43 7.56 -5.53
N GLN A 25 -4.09 6.71 -4.73
CA GLN A 25 -3.60 6.35 -3.39
C GLN A 25 -2.23 5.67 -3.44
N GLU A 26 -2.07 4.68 -4.31
CA GLU A 26 -0.81 3.97 -4.51
C GLU A 26 0.30 4.92 -4.95
N PHE A 27 -0.02 5.85 -5.86
CA PHE A 27 0.90 6.89 -6.26
C PHE A 27 1.35 7.76 -5.08
N ALA A 28 0.40 8.29 -4.29
CA ALA A 28 0.70 9.13 -3.13
C ALA A 28 1.67 8.45 -2.15
N ILE A 29 1.35 7.22 -1.73
CA ILE A 29 2.18 6.50 -0.76
C ILE A 29 3.52 6.03 -1.35
N SER A 30 3.60 5.82 -2.67
CA SER A 30 4.86 5.51 -3.34
C SER A 30 5.81 6.71 -3.35
N MET A 31 5.31 7.93 -3.43
CA MET A 31 6.13 9.14 -3.24
C MET A 31 6.55 9.30 -1.78
N PHE A 32 5.66 8.97 -0.83
CA PHE A 32 5.93 9.07 0.61
C PHE A 32 7.03 8.11 1.08
N ALA A 33 7.01 6.86 0.60
CA ALA A 33 7.97 5.81 0.97
C ALA A 33 8.23 4.85 -0.20
N SER A 34 8.95 5.32 -1.22
CA SER A 34 9.22 4.62 -2.48
C SER A 34 9.99 3.31 -2.35
N TYR A 35 10.80 3.19 -1.29
CA TYR A 35 11.50 1.96 -0.95
C TYR A 35 10.51 0.81 -0.68
N ARG A 36 9.36 1.12 -0.07
CA ARG A 36 8.36 0.15 0.36
C ARG A 36 7.18 0.01 -0.60
N PHE A 37 6.49 1.11 -0.92
CA PHE A 37 5.23 1.03 -1.65
C PHE A 37 5.43 1.18 -3.16
N LYS A 38 4.77 0.32 -3.93
CA LYS A 38 4.94 0.26 -5.39
C LYS A 38 3.71 0.76 -6.13
N PHE A 39 3.91 1.78 -6.95
CA PHE A 39 2.93 2.28 -7.91
C PHE A 39 3.20 1.68 -9.29
N SER A 40 2.13 1.28 -10.02
CA SER A 40 2.25 0.77 -11.39
C SER A 40 1.88 1.86 -12.38
N SER A 41 2.84 2.27 -13.21
CA SER A 41 2.60 3.26 -14.28
C SER A 41 1.60 2.76 -15.34
N GLY A 42 1.38 1.44 -15.43
CA GLY A 42 0.34 0.86 -16.29
C GLY A 42 -1.07 1.37 -15.97
N CYS A 43 -1.33 1.77 -14.72
CA CYS A 43 -2.62 2.35 -14.30
C CYS A 43 -2.95 3.67 -14.99
N LEU A 44 -1.94 4.43 -15.44
CA LEU A 44 -2.13 5.74 -16.07
C LEU A 44 -2.92 5.65 -17.39
N ARG A 45 -2.88 4.50 -18.07
CA ARG A 45 -3.66 4.27 -19.31
C ARG A 45 -5.17 4.28 -19.08
N ALA A 46 -5.61 4.03 -17.84
CA ALA A 46 -7.02 4.01 -17.48
C ALA A 46 -7.51 5.37 -16.96
N PHE A 47 -6.64 6.37 -16.85
CA PHE A 47 -7.01 7.67 -16.29
C PHE A 47 -7.77 8.51 -17.31
N THR A 48 -8.82 9.17 -16.84
CA THR A 48 -9.45 10.28 -17.57
C THR A 48 -8.54 11.51 -17.56
N VAL A 49 -8.85 12.51 -18.39
CA VAL A 49 -8.14 13.81 -18.39
C VAL A 49 -8.16 14.44 -17.01
N GLU A 50 -9.29 14.36 -16.30
CA GLU A 50 -9.44 14.85 -14.93
C GLU A 50 -8.48 14.14 -13.97
N GLN A 51 -8.42 12.81 -14.01
CA GLN A 51 -7.55 12.02 -13.13
C GLN A 51 -6.06 12.24 -13.42
N LEU A 52 -5.69 12.47 -14.69
CA LEU A 52 -4.35 12.90 -15.06
C LEU A 52 -4.01 14.29 -14.52
N GLY A 53 -4.98 15.21 -14.48
CA GLY A 53 -4.85 16.51 -13.84
C GLY A 53 -4.51 16.38 -12.35
N VAL A 54 -5.31 15.59 -11.61
CA VAL A 54 -5.07 15.35 -10.18
C VAL A 54 -3.70 14.70 -9.93
N PHE A 55 -3.33 13.71 -10.75
CA PHE A 55 -2.01 13.09 -10.70
C PHE A 55 -0.88 14.11 -10.86
N ALA A 56 -0.97 14.99 -11.86
CA ALA A 56 0.03 16.01 -12.13
C ALA A 56 0.11 17.05 -11.00
N GLU A 57 -1.03 17.48 -10.45
CA GLU A 57 -1.09 18.38 -9.29
C GLU A 57 -0.38 17.77 -8.08
N MET A 58 -0.69 16.51 -7.74
CA MET A 58 -0.06 15.79 -6.64
C MET A 58 1.46 15.66 -6.82
N ALA A 59 1.91 15.30 -8.02
CA ALA A 59 3.33 15.17 -8.36
C ALA A 59 4.06 16.52 -8.23
N ALA A 60 3.49 17.59 -8.81
CA ALA A 60 4.07 18.92 -8.76
C ALA A 60 4.08 19.51 -7.34
N SER A 61 3.08 19.19 -6.51
CA SER A 61 3.09 19.58 -5.09
C SER A 61 4.18 18.84 -4.32
N PHE A 62 4.30 17.53 -4.50
CA PHE A 62 5.36 16.74 -3.84
C PHE A 62 6.76 17.19 -4.26
N GLN A 63 6.97 17.51 -5.54
CA GLN A 63 8.26 18.04 -6.00
C GLN A 63 8.62 19.38 -5.33
N ARG A 64 7.63 20.23 -5.05
CA ARG A 64 7.83 21.55 -4.42
C ARG A 64 8.04 21.46 -2.91
N HIS A 65 7.23 20.65 -2.24
CA HIS A 65 7.12 20.68 -0.77
C HIS A 65 7.63 19.39 -0.11
N GLY A 66 7.58 18.26 -0.82
CA GLY A 66 7.95 16.94 -0.30
C GLY A 66 7.22 16.60 0.99
N HIS A 67 7.95 16.01 1.95
CA HIS A 67 7.43 15.70 3.29
C HIS A 67 7.17 16.92 4.17
N ASN A 68 7.42 18.15 3.71
CA ASN A 68 7.07 19.36 4.44
C ASN A 68 5.60 19.77 4.26
N ASP A 69 4.86 19.13 3.34
CA ASP A 69 3.41 19.31 3.22
C ASP A 69 2.68 18.44 4.27
N PRO A 70 2.08 19.04 5.33
CA PRO A 70 1.42 18.27 6.38
C PRO A 70 0.17 17.53 5.89
N ASP A 71 -0.54 18.04 4.88
CA ASP A 71 -1.72 17.37 4.32
C ASP A 71 -1.30 16.13 3.52
N PHE A 72 -0.19 16.21 2.80
CA PHE A 72 0.42 15.04 2.13
C PHE A 72 0.76 13.93 3.13
N VAL A 73 1.48 14.30 4.20
CA VAL A 73 1.93 13.34 5.22
C VAL A 73 0.72 12.66 5.89
N ASP A 74 -0.28 13.43 6.31
CA ASP A 74 -1.48 12.91 6.97
C ASP A 74 -2.28 11.96 6.05
N VAL A 75 -2.49 12.35 4.79
CA VAL A 75 -3.20 11.51 3.81
C VAL A 75 -2.45 10.20 3.58
N CYS A 76 -1.14 10.25 3.38
CA CYS A 76 -0.33 9.05 3.16
C CYS A 76 -0.38 8.10 4.36
N GLN A 77 -0.21 8.61 5.58
CA GLN A 77 -0.29 7.80 6.80
C GLN A 77 -1.65 7.11 6.94
N LYS A 78 -2.76 7.81 6.63
CA LYS A 78 -4.11 7.24 6.68
C LYS A 78 -4.33 6.16 5.61
N ILE A 79 -3.85 6.39 4.38
CA ILE A 79 -3.90 5.38 3.32
C ILE A 79 -3.10 4.14 3.72
N ILE A 80 -1.86 4.32 4.20
CA ILE A 80 -0.99 3.23 4.64
C ILE A 80 -1.65 2.42 5.74
N LYS A 81 -2.18 3.08 6.78
CA LYS A 81 -2.88 2.41 7.89
C LYS A 81 -4.06 1.59 7.38
N LYS A 82 -4.91 2.16 6.53
CA LYS A 82 -6.09 1.49 5.96
C LYS A 82 -5.69 0.28 5.10
N ARG A 83 -4.74 0.46 4.18
CA ARG A 83 -4.31 -0.60 3.24
C ARG A 83 -3.56 -1.73 3.94
N THR A 84 -2.69 -1.40 4.90
CA THR A 84 -1.98 -2.38 5.72
C THR A 84 -2.96 -3.20 6.55
N LYS A 85 -3.93 -2.55 7.20
CA LYS A 85 -4.98 -3.27 7.93
C LYS A 85 -5.78 -4.20 7.02
N ALA A 86 -6.25 -3.72 5.86
CA ALA A 86 -6.98 -4.57 4.92
C ALA A 86 -6.14 -5.76 4.42
N ALA A 87 -4.83 -5.56 4.24
CA ALA A 87 -3.93 -6.63 3.84
C ALA A 87 -3.71 -7.68 4.94
N GLN A 88 -3.63 -7.24 6.20
CA GLN A 88 -3.58 -8.12 7.38
C GLN A 88 -4.89 -8.91 7.55
N ASP A 89 -6.04 -8.24 7.41
CA ASP A 89 -7.36 -8.88 7.49
C ASP A 89 -7.50 -9.95 6.38
N ASN A 90 -7.06 -9.65 5.15
CA ASN A 90 -7.02 -10.62 4.05
C ASN A 90 -6.10 -11.83 4.37
N LEU A 91 -4.93 -11.61 4.98
CA LEU A 91 -4.02 -12.68 5.38
C LEU A 91 -4.64 -13.58 6.47
N ALA A 92 -5.30 -12.99 7.47
CA ALA A 92 -5.99 -13.75 8.52
C ALA A 92 -7.11 -14.64 7.95
N LEU A 93 -7.89 -14.11 6.99
CA LEU A 93 -8.92 -14.88 6.29
C LEU A 93 -8.30 -16.00 5.45
N LEU A 94 -7.21 -15.72 4.72
CA LEU A 94 -6.49 -16.73 3.96
C LEU A 94 -6.01 -17.89 4.85
N MET A 95 -5.41 -17.59 6.01
CA MET A 95 -4.99 -18.62 6.97
C MET A 95 -6.16 -19.44 7.50
N SER A 96 -7.28 -18.79 7.79
CA SER A 96 -8.51 -19.44 8.26
C SER A 96 -9.07 -20.41 7.20
N TYR A 97 -9.10 -19.98 5.94
CA TYR A 97 -9.47 -20.87 4.85
C TYR A 97 -8.48 -22.04 4.77
N GLN A 98 -7.18 -21.81 4.63
CA GLN A 98 -6.19 -22.89 4.55
C GLN A 98 -6.30 -23.94 5.68
N ALA A 99 -6.67 -23.54 6.90
CA ALA A 99 -6.97 -24.47 7.99
C ALA A 99 -8.23 -25.33 7.73
N LEU A 100 -9.31 -24.73 7.26
CA LEU A 100 -10.55 -25.44 6.86
C LEU A 100 -10.29 -26.43 5.71
N GLN A 101 -9.47 -26.07 4.71
CA GLN A 101 -9.09 -26.99 3.64
C GLN A 101 -8.44 -28.27 4.19
N LYS A 102 -7.53 -28.12 5.16
CA LYS A 102 -6.84 -29.25 5.81
C LYS A 102 -7.79 -30.13 6.62
N SER A 103 -8.91 -29.58 7.09
CA SER A 103 -9.95 -30.35 7.77
C SER A 103 -10.87 -31.16 6.83
N GLY A 104 -10.69 -31.04 5.51
CA GLY A 104 -11.38 -31.88 4.52
C GLY A 104 -12.81 -31.45 4.20
N ILE A 105 -13.21 -30.21 4.49
CA ILE A 105 -14.54 -29.66 4.19
C ILE A 105 -14.51 -28.93 2.83
N PRO A 106 -15.07 -29.47 1.74
CA PRO A 106 -15.11 -28.80 0.45
C PRO A 106 -16.51 -28.24 0.20
N LEU A 107 -16.64 -26.91 0.27
CA LEU A 107 -17.81 -26.18 -0.23
C LEU A 107 -17.36 -25.40 -1.46
N GLY A 108 -18.05 -25.50 -2.60
CA GLY A 108 -17.59 -24.89 -3.87
C GLY A 108 -17.27 -23.39 -3.74
N ASP A 109 -18.11 -22.63 -3.03
CA ASP A 109 -17.92 -21.20 -2.75
C ASP A 109 -16.66 -20.89 -1.93
N TYR A 110 -16.22 -21.87 -1.14
CA TYR A 110 -15.03 -21.77 -0.31
C TYR A 110 -13.74 -21.84 -1.16
N LEU A 111 -13.70 -22.62 -2.24
CA LEU A 111 -12.53 -22.66 -3.15
C LEU A 111 -12.36 -21.33 -3.91
N ILE A 112 -13.46 -20.70 -4.31
CA ILE A 112 -13.45 -19.38 -4.95
C ILE A 112 -12.94 -18.32 -3.97
N SER A 113 -13.40 -18.40 -2.72
CA SER A 113 -12.97 -17.50 -1.65
C SER A 113 -11.47 -17.64 -1.35
N LEU A 114 -10.97 -18.88 -1.22
CA LEU A 114 -9.55 -19.16 -1.02
C LEU A 114 -8.69 -18.54 -2.14
N LYS A 115 -9.02 -18.84 -3.40
CA LYS A 115 -8.27 -18.33 -4.56
C LYS A 115 -8.29 -16.79 -4.65
N THR A 116 -9.42 -16.17 -4.32
CA THR A 116 -9.54 -14.72 -4.26
C THR A 116 -8.60 -14.12 -3.21
N HIS A 117 -8.58 -14.68 -2.01
CA HIS A 117 -7.74 -14.18 -0.91
C HIS A 117 -6.24 -14.45 -1.16
N GLU A 118 -5.90 -15.57 -1.83
CA GLU A 118 -4.53 -15.84 -2.30
C GLU A 118 -4.06 -14.81 -3.31
N MET A 119 -4.88 -14.52 -4.33
CA MET A 119 -4.58 -13.50 -5.33
C MET A 119 -4.42 -12.12 -4.68
N GLN A 120 -5.33 -11.74 -3.80
CA GLN A 120 -5.26 -10.46 -3.09
C GLN A 120 -4.03 -10.39 -2.17
N HIS A 121 -3.67 -11.50 -1.50
CA HIS A 121 -2.47 -11.56 -0.67
C HIS A 121 -1.20 -11.33 -1.50
N ARG A 122 -1.10 -11.97 -2.67
CA ARG A 122 0.02 -11.76 -3.60
C ARG A 122 0.12 -10.28 -4.02
N VAL A 123 -0.99 -9.68 -4.45
CA VAL A 123 -1.02 -8.25 -4.82
C VAL A 123 -0.63 -7.37 -3.62
N ASN A 124 -1.13 -7.66 -2.43
CA ASN A 124 -0.80 -6.90 -1.22
C ASN A 124 0.69 -6.96 -0.87
N ARG A 125 1.34 -8.11 -1.12
CA ARG A 125 2.79 -8.26 -0.97
C ARG A 125 3.55 -7.46 -2.03
N GLU A 126 3.17 -7.60 -3.30
CA GLU A 126 3.80 -6.87 -4.42
C GLU A 126 3.72 -5.34 -4.24
N LYS A 127 2.63 -4.86 -3.63
CA LYS A 127 2.42 -3.43 -3.33
C LYS A 127 3.12 -2.93 -2.06
N GLY A 128 3.67 -3.82 -1.24
CA GLY A 128 4.35 -3.46 0.02
C GLY A 128 3.42 -3.21 1.21
N TYR A 129 2.14 -3.63 1.13
CA TYR A 129 1.17 -3.50 2.23
C TYR A 129 1.36 -4.52 3.34
N ILE A 130 2.01 -5.65 3.03
CA ILE A 130 2.41 -6.64 4.00
C ILE A 130 3.92 -6.51 4.15
N ASP A 131 4.35 -6.18 5.37
CA ASP A 131 5.77 -6.18 5.72
C ASP A 131 6.27 -7.63 5.77
N THR A 132 7.02 -8.04 4.75
CA THR A 132 7.60 -9.38 4.70
C THR A 132 9.04 -9.41 5.18
N ASP A 133 9.64 -8.25 5.49
CA ASP A 133 11.02 -8.18 5.96
C ASP A 133 11.14 -8.75 7.38
N HIS A 134 10.05 -8.75 8.16
CA HIS A 134 9.96 -9.51 9.41
C HIS A 134 9.80 -11.03 9.23
N LEU A 135 9.48 -11.52 8.03
CA LEU A 135 9.35 -12.96 7.73
C LEU A 135 10.62 -13.55 7.09
N MET A 136 11.58 -12.71 6.69
CA MET A 136 12.86 -13.12 6.11
C MET A 136 14.07 -12.72 6.96
N HIS A 137 13.91 -11.91 8.00
CA HIS A 137 14.95 -11.74 9.02
C HIS A 137 14.86 -12.85 10.07
N PRO A 138 15.93 -13.66 10.28
CA PRO A 138 16.00 -14.49 11.47
C PRO A 138 15.90 -13.55 12.68
N THR A 139 15.03 -13.93 13.61
CA THR A 139 14.73 -13.23 14.86
C THR A 139 15.96 -12.54 15.42
N VAL A 140 16.05 -11.21 15.27
CA VAL A 140 16.97 -10.43 16.10
C VAL A 140 16.32 -10.40 17.48
N LEU A 141 16.77 -11.30 18.33
CA LEU A 141 16.47 -11.30 19.75
C LEU A 141 16.76 -9.89 20.31
N PRO A 142 15.88 -9.32 21.15
CA PRO A 142 16.14 -8.04 21.79
C PRO A 142 17.28 -8.26 22.79
N GLY A 143 18.50 -7.86 22.41
CA GLY A 143 19.71 -8.04 23.23
C GLY A 143 21.02 -8.08 22.46
N ALA A 144 21.02 -8.09 21.13
CA ALA A 144 22.25 -7.97 20.35
C ALA A 144 22.56 -6.48 20.06
N ASP A 145 23.72 -6.06 20.57
CA ASP A 145 24.38 -4.78 20.42
C ASP A 145 24.22 -4.15 19.01
N LEU A 146 23.82 -2.88 18.96
CA LEU A 146 23.65 -2.12 17.71
C LEU A 146 25.03 -1.73 17.15
N GLY A 147 25.73 -2.73 16.61
CA GLY A 147 26.98 -2.56 15.88
C GLY A 147 26.72 -2.31 14.39
N SER A 148 26.85 -1.04 13.99
CA SER A 148 27.39 -0.60 12.70
C SER A 148 26.92 -1.33 11.43
N TRP A 149 25.78 -0.94 10.89
CA TRP A 149 25.51 -1.10 9.44
C TRP A 149 24.86 0.17 8.89
N TYR A 150 25.66 1.23 8.80
CA TYR A 150 25.44 2.35 7.88
C TYR A 150 26.82 2.77 7.36
N PHE A 151 26.88 3.08 6.06
CA PHE A 151 28.08 3.30 5.24
C PHE A 151 28.74 1.96 4.84
N GLU A 152 28.81 1.59 3.56
CA GLU A 152 29.53 2.34 2.53
C GLU A 152 28.79 2.42 1.18
N ALA A 153 29.01 3.55 0.53
CA ALA A 153 28.70 3.80 -0.87
C ALA A 153 29.58 2.94 -1.79
N LEU A 154 29.00 2.54 -2.93
CA LEU A 154 29.60 2.63 -4.27
C LEU A 154 28.48 2.68 -5.32
#